data_AF-A0A0P7EB64-F1
#
_entry.id   AF-A0A0P7EB64-F1
#
_cell.length_a   1.000
_cell.length_b   1.000
_cell.length_c   1.000
_cell.angle_alpha   90.00
_cell.angle_beta   90.00
_cell.angle_gamma   90.00
#
_symmetry.space_group_name_H-M   'P 1'
#
loop_
_entity.id
_entity.type
_entity.pdbx_description
1 polymer ?
#
loop_
_entity_poly.entity_id
_entity_poly.type
_entity_poly.pdbx_seq_one_letter_code
_entity_poly.pdbx_strand_id
1 'polypeptide(L)'
;MIESHYSFSQVSYDHMVERYKKHEDKNIPRIQKNPSLGLYTQFTRNIIDSFPMEAIQNPNSYHAWLYVIRASQLGHGIFQSNAHDGQPFPFFYDDEYIEVIGKKDDYGTKHNNWLLAFYSSIIARNNEAINYLITVDNDVFKQARLSEQRTPFDYALSDLLKGLFNPSADLANLIEQAYLTCNPDDYADDEIYLYVSRLEWPLIPVITAIFTDNGEQEYNQAMEKALLAHKEYYDNEDHEGANEGAIPLALTALAIIAKDVKGYKLTVENGYIPAWLIDVTPPTDPN
;
A
#
# COMPACT_ATOMS: atom_id res chain seq x y z
N MET A 1 7.44 21.67 10.12
CA MET A 1 6.25 20.81 10.03
C MET A 1 5.63 20.88 8.64
N ILE A 2 5.52 19.74 7.94
CA ILE A 2 4.74 19.61 6.70
C ILE A 2 3.28 19.36 7.08
N GLU A 3 2.38 20.30 6.79
CA GLU A 3 0.95 20.17 7.08
C GLU A 3 0.25 19.26 6.08
N SER A 4 -0.65 18.41 6.59
CA SER A 4 -1.53 17.61 5.72
C SER A 4 -2.55 18.51 5.03
N HIS A 5 -2.75 18.30 3.73
CA HIS A 5 -3.82 18.96 2.97
C HIS A 5 -5.18 18.28 3.20
N TYR A 6 -5.16 17.02 3.64
CA TYR A 6 -6.35 16.18 3.64
C TYR A 6 -7.28 16.52 4.79
N SER A 7 -8.56 16.71 4.47
CA SER A 7 -9.63 16.89 5.43
C SER A 7 -10.92 16.27 4.88
N PHE A 8 -11.85 15.95 5.77
CA PHE A 8 -13.18 15.47 5.41
C PHE A 8 -14.24 16.04 6.35
N SER A 9 -15.48 16.05 5.90
CA SER A 9 -16.62 16.42 6.75
C SER A 9 -16.99 15.27 7.70
N GLN A 10 -17.49 15.60 8.90
CA GLN A 10 -17.98 14.58 9.84
C GLN A 10 -19.06 13.67 9.21
N VAL A 11 -19.91 14.23 8.34
CA VAL A 11 -20.94 13.46 7.61
C VAL A 11 -20.32 12.39 6.70
N SER A 12 -19.17 12.69 6.08
CA SER A 12 -18.44 11.72 5.25
C SER A 12 -17.95 10.54 6.10
N TYR A 13 -17.41 10.82 7.29
CA TYR A 13 -16.96 9.80 8.22
C TYR A 13 -18.13 8.94 8.74
N ASP A 14 -19.22 9.58 9.17
CA ASP A 14 -20.40 8.86 9.67
C ASP A 14 -20.99 7.94 8.60
N HIS A 15 -21.02 8.39 7.34
CA HIS A 15 -21.47 7.58 6.21
C HIS A 15 -20.53 6.40 5.92
N MET A 16 -19.20 6.60 6.01
CA MET A 16 -18.22 5.51 5.89
C MET A 16 -18.50 4.43 6.95
N VAL A 17 -18.68 4.82 8.21
CA VAL A 17 -18.97 3.89 9.33
C VAL A 17 -20.29 3.14 9.11
N GLU A 18 -21.37 3.84 8.73
CA GLU A 18 -22.66 3.21 8.44
C GLU A 18 -22.56 2.19 7.30
N ARG A 19 -21.89 2.57 6.22
CA ARG A 19 -21.69 1.71 5.04
C ARG A 19 -20.85 0.49 5.37
N TYR A 20 -19.82 0.63 6.21
CA TYR A 20 -18.97 -0.48 6.63
C TYR A 20 -19.80 -1.53 7.39
N LYS A 21 -20.52 -1.10 8.44
CA LYS A 21 -21.39 -1.96 9.27
C LYS A 21 -22.47 -2.67 8.44
N LYS A 22 -23.09 -1.98 7.49
CA LYS A 22 -24.14 -2.54 6.61
C LYS A 22 -23.65 -3.71 5.74
N HIS A 23 -22.34 -3.83 5.54
CA HIS A 23 -21.75 -4.79 4.63
C HIS A 23 -20.92 -5.88 5.32
N GLU A 24 -20.60 -5.73 6.60
CA GLU A 24 -19.73 -6.63 7.34
C GLU A 24 -20.18 -8.10 7.26
N ASP A 25 -21.42 -8.42 7.62
CA ASP A 25 -21.98 -9.78 7.55
C ASP A 25 -22.06 -10.35 6.12
N LYS A 26 -21.85 -9.51 5.10
CA LYS A 26 -21.91 -9.89 3.68
C LYS A 26 -20.53 -10.10 3.08
N ASN A 27 -19.46 -9.83 3.82
CA ASN A 27 -18.09 -9.87 3.33
C ASN A 27 -17.68 -11.28 2.88
N ILE A 28 -17.75 -12.25 3.79
CA ILE A 28 -17.41 -13.66 3.50
C ILE A 28 -18.31 -14.24 2.39
N PRO A 29 -19.66 -14.14 2.46
CA PRO A 29 -20.51 -14.64 1.38
C PRO A 29 -20.22 -14.03 0.01
N ARG A 30 -19.79 -12.76 -0.06
CA ARG A 30 -19.40 -12.11 -1.32
C ARG A 30 -18.10 -12.66 -1.87
N ILE A 31 -17.10 -12.88 -1.02
CA ILE A 31 -15.82 -13.48 -1.41
C ILE A 31 -16.05 -14.88 -1.96
N GLN A 32 -16.78 -15.74 -1.23
CA GLN A 32 -17.04 -17.11 -1.67
C GLN A 32 -17.86 -17.18 -2.96
N LYS A 33 -18.84 -16.28 -3.13
CA LYS A 33 -19.68 -16.25 -4.33
C LYS A 33 -18.95 -15.74 -5.58
N ASN A 34 -18.10 -14.72 -5.43
CA ASN A 34 -17.37 -14.12 -6.54
C ASN A 34 -16.06 -13.48 -6.02
N PRO A 35 -14.99 -14.27 -5.86
CA PRO A 35 -13.80 -13.79 -5.15
C PRO A 35 -13.09 -12.65 -5.88
N SER A 36 -13.09 -12.62 -7.21
CA SER A 36 -12.52 -11.50 -7.97
C SER A 36 -13.10 -10.15 -7.52
N LEU A 37 -14.43 -10.02 -7.56
CA LEU A 37 -15.11 -8.79 -7.13
C LEU A 37 -15.12 -8.63 -5.61
N GLY A 38 -15.33 -9.72 -4.87
CA GLY A 38 -15.52 -9.74 -3.43
C GLY A 38 -14.27 -9.31 -2.67
N LEU A 39 -13.11 -9.86 -3.05
CA LEU A 39 -11.80 -9.51 -2.49
C LEU A 39 -11.44 -8.08 -2.86
N TYR A 40 -11.48 -7.73 -4.16
CA TYR A 40 -11.11 -6.39 -4.62
C TYR A 40 -11.95 -5.28 -3.97
N THR A 41 -13.29 -5.42 -3.95
CA THR A 41 -14.18 -4.39 -3.40
C THR A 41 -13.97 -4.16 -1.91
N GLN A 42 -13.66 -5.22 -1.17
CA GLN A 42 -13.42 -5.11 0.27
C GLN A 42 -12.01 -4.60 0.55
N PHE A 43 -11.04 -5.03 -0.26
CA PHE A 43 -9.67 -4.55 -0.18
C PHE A 43 -9.61 -3.03 -0.33
N THR A 44 -10.17 -2.49 -1.41
CA THR A 44 -10.19 -1.03 -1.65
C THR A 44 -10.98 -0.29 -0.59
N ARG A 45 -12.15 -0.81 -0.16
CA ARG A 45 -12.90 -0.20 0.94
C ARG A 45 -12.08 -0.09 2.22
N ASN A 46 -11.33 -1.13 2.58
CA ASN A 46 -10.55 -1.11 3.81
C ASN A 46 -9.37 -0.13 3.69
N ILE A 47 -8.57 -0.21 2.62
CA ILE A 47 -7.31 0.56 2.51
C ILE A 47 -7.48 2.00 2.00
N ILE A 48 -8.45 2.24 1.11
CA ILE A 48 -8.71 3.56 0.51
C ILE A 48 -9.78 4.30 1.29
N ASP A 49 -10.93 3.67 1.58
CA ASP A 49 -12.04 4.41 2.20
C ASP A 49 -11.94 4.48 3.73
N SER A 50 -11.75 3.33 4.38
CA SER A 50 -12.04 3.20 5.82
C SER A 50 -10.83 3.51 6.68
N PHE A 51 -9.67 2.94 6.32
CA PHE A 51 -8.43 3.10 7.09
C PHE A 51 -8.00 4.57 7.20
N PRO A 52 -7.90 5.37 6.12
CA PRO A 52 -7.34 6.71 6.26
C PRO A 52 -8.25 7.64 7.06
N MET A 53 -9.57 7.56 6.84
CA MET A 53 -10.55 8.34 7.60
C MET A 53 -10.54 7.96 9.10
N GLU A 54 -10.52 6.68 9.42
CA GLU A 54 -10.49 6.19 10.81
C GLU A 54 -9.18 6.52 11.52
N ALA A 55 -8.04 6.37 10.83
CA ALA A 55 -6.72 6.69 11.36
C ALA A 55 -6.55 8.18 11.70
N ILE A 56 -7.28 9.06 11.01
CA ILE A 56 -7.29 10.51 11.27
C ILE A 56 -8.32 10.86 12.33
N GLN A 57 -9.54 10.34 12.23
CA GLN A 57 -10.63 10.63 13.16
C GLN A 57 -10.36 10.09 14.57
N ASN A 58 -9.92 8.83 14.65
CA ASN A 58 -9.63 8.11 15.88
C ASN A 58 -8.23 7.45 15.77
N PRO A 59 -7.15 8.23 15.91
CA PRO A 59 -5.81 7.71 15.75
C PRO A 59 -5.52 6.57 16.73
N ASN A 60 -4.86 5.51 16.23
CA ASN A 60 -4.56 4.30 16.98
C ASN A 60 -5.80 3.59 17.56
N SER A 61 -6.97 3.70 16.92
CA SER A 61 -8.16 2.94 17.31
C SER A 61 -8.07 1.48 16.87
N TYR A 62 -8.87 0.61 17.50
CA TYR A 62 -9.03 -0.77 17.07
C TYR A 62 -9.45 -0.86 15.59
N HIS A 63 -10.41 -0.03 15.17
CA HIS A 63 -10.90 -0.05 13.79
C HIS A 63 -9.85 0.39 12.78
N ALA A 64 -8.98 1.37 13.12
CA ALA A 64 -7.87 1.75 12.26
C ALA A 64 -6.94 0.55 11.99
N TRP A 65 -6.59 -0.20 13.04
CA TRP A 65 -5.81 -1.43 12.91
C TRP A 65 -6.56 -2.52 12.16
N LEU A 66 -7.83 -2.76 12.49
CA LEU A 66 -8.69 -3.75 11.84
C LEU A 66 -8.73 -3.53 10.32
N TYR A 67 -8.92 -2.29 9.87
CA TYR A 67 -9.02 -1.98 8.45
C TYR A 67 -7.70 -2.23 7.71
N VAL A 68 -6.54 -1.84 8.27
CA VAL A 68 -5.26 -2.09 7.59
C VAL A 68 -4.85 -3.56 7.62
N ILE A 69 -5.19 -4.30 8.69
CA ILE A 69 -4.98 -5.76 8.78
C ILE A 69 -5.86 -6.48 7.74
N ARG A 70 -7.16 -6.17 7.69
CA ARG A 70 -8.07 -6.72 6.67
C ARG A 70 -7.62 -6.36 5.26
N ALA A 71 -7.13 -5.14 5.04
CA ALA A 71 -6.58 -4.75 3.75
C ALA A 71 -5.39 -5.62 3.33
N SER A 72 -4.44 -5.89 4.25
CA SER A 72 -3.33 -6.80 3.98
C SER A 72 -3.82 -8.21 3.61
N GLN A 73 -4.74 -8.78 4.39
CA GLN A 73 -5.31 -10.10 4.14
C GLN A 73 -6.03 -10.16 2.79
N LEU A 74 -6.91 -9.20 2.50
CA LEU A 74 -7.69 -9.16 1.27
C LEU A 74 -6.80 -8.93 0.04
N GLY A 75 -5.80 -8.05 0.15
CA GLY A 75 -4.81 -7.81 -0.90
C GLY A 75 -4.01 -9.07 -1.24
N HIS A 76 -3.52 -9.78 -0.22
CA HIS A 76 -2.90 -11.10 -0.37
C HIS A 76 -3.86 -12.11 -1.05
N GLY A 77 -5.12 -12.15 -0.60
CA GLY A 77 -6.17 -13.01 -1.14
C GLY A 77 -6.45 -12.80 -2.63
N ILE A 78 -6.35 -11.57 -3.15
CA ILE A 78 -6.53 -11.27 -4.58
C ILE A 78 -5.52 -12.07 -5.42
N PHE A 79 -4.24 -12.04 -5.03
CA PHE A 79 -3.18 -12.75 -5.76
C PHE A 79 -3.22 -14.27 -5.53
N GLN A 80 -3.64 -14.74 -4.35
CA GLN A 80 -3.91 -16.15 -4.12
C GLN A 80 -5.05 -16.68 -4.99
N SER A 81 -6.17 -15.95 -5.05
CA SER A 81 -7.33 -16.30 -5.87
C SER A 81 -6.97 -16.39 -7.35
N ASN A 82 -6.13 -15.49 -7.85
CA ASN A 82 -5.69 -15.51 -9.24
C ASN A 82 -4.81 -16.74 -9.56
N ALA A 83 -3.91 -17.10 -8.64
CA ALA A 83 -3.03 -18.26 -8.77
C ALA A 83 -3.78 -19.61 -8.69
N HIS A 84 -4.97 -19.63 -8.07
CA HIS A 84 -5.80 -20.82 -7.88
C HIS A 84 -7.08 -20.79 -8.74
N ASP A 85 -7.01 -20.29 -9.98
CA ASP A 85 -8.18 -20.18 -10.85
C ASP A 85 -8.93 -21.53 -11.01
N GLY A 86 -10.20 -21.55 -10.60
CA GLY A 86 -11.06 -22.73 -10.60
C GLY A 86 -10.74 -23.78 -9.54
N GLN A 87 -9.78 -23.54 -8.64
CA GLN A 87 -9.35 -24.46 -7.58
C GLN A 87 -9.65 -23.91 -6.18
N PRO A 88 -9.98 -24.75 -5.19
CA PRO A 88 -10.11 -24.31 -3.81
C PRO A 88 -8.74 -23.91 -3.22
N PHE A 89 -8.72 -22.88 -2.39
CA PHE A 89 -7.58 -22.52 -1.55
C PHE A 89 -8.06 -22.03 -0.17
N PRO A 90 -7.26 -22.24 0.89
CA PRO A 90 -7.55 -21.68 2.21
C PRO A 90 -7.21 -20.19 2.22
N PHE A 91 -8.21 -19.35 2.46
CA PHE A 91 -8.04 -17.90 2.59
C PHE A 91 -8.18 -17.48 4.05
N PHE A 92 -7.14 -16.84 4.60
CA PHE A 92 -7.14 -16.33 5.97
C PHE A 92 -7.81 -14.94 6.05
N TYR A 93 -8.84 -14.79 6.86
CA TYR A 93 -9.60 -13.55 7.05
C TYR A 93 -10.16 -13.48 8.47
N ASP A 94 -9.90 -12.38 9.19
CA ASP A 94 -10.37 -12.16 10.57
C ASP A 94 -10.17 -13.36 11.50
N ASP A 95 -8.94 -13.89 11.55
CA ASP A 95 -8.52 -15.01 12.41
C ASP A 95 -9.04 -16.39 12.04
N GLU A 96 -9.75 -16.52 10.91
CA GLU A 96 -10.24 -17.81 10.41
C GLU A 96 -9.77 -18.11 8.99
N TYR A 97 -9.61 -19.41 8.68
CA TYR A 97 -9.44 -19.87 7.31
C TYR A 97 -10.80 -20.24 6.72
N ILE A 98 -11.16 -19.58 5.61
CA ILE A 98 -12.33 -19.93 4.81
C ILE A 98 -11.90 -20.56 3.48
N GLU A 99 -12.65 -21.56 3.01
CA GLU A 99 -12.44 -22.09 1.67
C GLU A 99 -13.02 -21.14 0.62
N VAL A 100 -12.20 -20.82 -0.38
CA VAL A 100 -12.58 -19.97 -1.52
C VAL A 100 -12.18 -20.69 -2.81
N ILE A 101 -13.07 -20.72 -3.80
CA ILE A 101 -12.71 -21.19 -5.15
C ILE A 101 -12.09 -20.03 -5.89
N GLY A 102 -10.79 -20.13 -6.19
CA GLY A 102 -10.06 -19.08 -6.88
C GLY A 102 -10.69 -18.75 -8.23
N LYS A 103 -10.53 -17.49 -8.62
CA LYS A 103 -11.04 -16.95 -9.87
C LYS A 103 -10.07 -15.93 -10.42
N LYS A 104 -9.67 -16.13 -11.68
CA LYS A 104 -8.83 -15.17 -12.40
C LYS A 104 -9.54 -13.82 -12.52
N ASP A 105 -8.76 -12.78 -12.30
CA ASP A 105 -9.15 -11.38 -12.28
C ASP A 105 -8.00 -10.53 -12.81
N ASP A 106 -8.16 -9.94 -13.99
CA ASP A 106 -7.15 -9.07 -14.59
C ASP A 106 -7.18 -7.65 -14.00
N TYR A 107 -8.27 -7.26 -13.33
CA TYR A 107 -8.40 -5.94 -12.73
C TYR A 107 -7.88 -5.91 -11.28
N GLY A 108 -8.09 -6.98 -10.53
CA GLY A 108 -7.58 -7.15 -9.17
C GLY A 108 -6.06 -7.23 -9.11
N THR A 109 -5.40 -7.88 -10.08
CA THR A 109 -3.95 -8.14 -10.05
C THR A 109 -3.09 -7.09 -10.73
N LYS A 110 -3.63 -5.88 -10.97
CA LYS A 110 -2.84 -4.75 -11.47
C LYS A 110 -1.68 -4.40 -10.54
N HIS A 111 -0.62 -3.83 -11.13
CA HIS A 111 0.57 -3.36 -10.40
C HIS A 111 0.22 -2.44 -9.22
N ASN A 112 -0.68 -1.46 -9.43
CA ASN A 112 -1.09 -0.52 -8.38
C ASN A 112 -1.78 -1.22 -7.19
N ASN A 113 -2.59 -2.25 -7.45
CA ASN A 113 -3.22 -3.03 -6.38
C ASN A 113 -2.20 -3.90 -5.64
N TRP A 114 -1.19 -4.42 -6.34
CA TRP A 114 -0.06 -5.11 -5.70
C TRP A 114 0.69 -4.18 -4.75
N LEU A 115 0.99 -2.95 -5.18
CA LEU A 115 1.63 -1.94 -4.32
C LEU A 115 0.81 -1.67 -3.06
N LEU A 116 -0.49 -1.42 -3.19
CA LEU A 116 -1.38 -1.21 -2.05
C LEU A 116 -1.42 -2.44 -1.12
N ALA A 117 -1.47 -3.65 -1.67
CA ALA A 117 -1.46 -4.89 -0.90
C ALA A 117 -0.13 -5.08 -0.17
N PHE A 118 0.98 -4.75 -0.83
CA PHE A 118 2.32 -4.85 -0.28
C PHE A 118 2.55 -3.85 0.86
N TYR A 119 2.24 -2.57 0.64
CA TYR A 119 2.39 -1.54 1.67
C TYR A 119 1.47 -1.78 2.86
N SER A 120 0.19 -2.15 2.64
CA SER A 120 -0.70 -2.50 3.75
C SER A 120 -0.20 -3.72 4.53
N SER A 121 0.43 -4.69 3.88
CA SER A 121 1.03 -5.86 4.56
C SER A 121 2.25 -5.50 5.40
N ILE A 122 3.09 -4.56 4.95
CA ILE A 122 4.19 -4.01 5.74
C ILE A 122 3.65 -3.24 6.96
N ILE A 123 2.63 -2.39 6.75
CA ILE A 123 2.00 -1.63 7.83
C ILE A 123 1.39 -2.56 8.88
N ALA A 124 0.67 -3.60 8.45
CA ALA A 124 0.07 -4.61 9.31
C ALA A 124 1.08 -5.63 9.90
N ARG A 125 2.36 -5.58 9.52
CA ARG A 125 3.38 -6.60 9.84
C ARG A 125 2.95 -8.04 9.51
N ASN A 126 2.18 -8.18 8.43
CA ASN A 126 1.70 -9.47 7.96
C ASN A 126 2.78 -10.17 7.12
N ASN A 127 3.70 -10.86 7.79
CA ASN A 127 4.81 -11.54 7.14
C ASN A 127 4.38 -12.65 6.17
N GLU A 128 3.24 -13.32 6.41
CA GLU A 128 2.71 -14.32 5.47
C GLU A 128 2.34 -13.67 4.13
N ALA A 129 1.60 -12.56 4.19
CA ALA A 129 1.24 -11.79 3.00
C ALA A 129 2.48 -11.21 2.29
N ILE A 130 3.44 -10.64 3.03
CA ILE A 130 4.69 -10.12 2.45
C ILE A 130 5.44 -11.23 1.72
N ASN A 131 5.66 -12.38 2.38
CA ASN A 131 6.40 -13.51 1.82
C ASN A 131 5.73 -14.06 0.55
N TYR A 132 4.40 -14.05 0.48
CA TYR A 132 3.69 -14.43 -0.73
C TYR A 132 3.79 -13.36 -1.82
N LEU A 133 3.55 -12.09 -1.49
CA LEU A 133 3.51 -11.00 -2.46
C LEU A 133 4.86 -10.79 -3.15
N ILE A 134 5.98 -11.09 -2.48
CA ILE A 134 7.30 -11.00 -3.11
C ILE A 134 7.57 -12.09 -4.15
N THR A 135 6.78 -13.16 -4.19
CA THR A 135 6.88 -14.21 -5.22
C THR A 135 6.02 -13.93 -6.46
N VAL A 136 5.24 -12.85 -6.45
CA VAL A 136 4.40 -12.48 -7.61
C VAL A 136 5.30 -11.97 -8.73
N ASP A 137 5.33 -12.70 -9.84
CA ASP A 137 6.13 -12.33 -11.02
C ASP A 137 5.54 -11.10 -11.73
N ASN A 138 6.40 -10.25 -12.30
CA ASN A 138 5.97 -9.10 -13.09
C ASN A 138 5.12 -9.49 -14.32
N ASP A 139 5.22 -10.72 -14.81
CA ASP A 139 4.36 -11.26 -15.85
C ASP A 139 2.88 -11.29 -15.44
N VAL A 140 2.57 -11.36 -14.14
CA VAL A 140 1.19 -11.19 -13.63
C VAL A 140 0.68 -9.79 -13.94
N PHE A 141 1.52 -8.77 -13.74
CA PHE A 141 1.17 -7.37 -13.99
C PHE A 141 1.09 -7.07 -15.49
N LYS A 142 1.95 -7.68 -16.32
CA LYS A 142 1.91 -7.54 -17.78
C LYS A 142 0.63 -8.14 -18.39
N GLN A 143 0.07 -9.18 -17.77
CA GLN A 143 -1.18 -9.82 -18.18
C GLN A 143 -2.42 -9.16 -17.58
N ALA A 144 -2.26 -8.27 -16.60
CA ALA A 144 -3.35 -7.55 -15.96
C ALA A 144 -3.92 -6.47 -16.88
N ARG A 145 -5.13 -6.01 -16.57
CA ARG A 145 -5.80 -4.93 -17.29
C ARG A 145 -5.06 -3.61 -17.06
N LEU A 146 -5.00 -2.75 -18.08
CA LEU A 146 -4.23 -1.50 -18.06
C LEU A 146 -2.71 -1.71 -18.00
N SER A 147 -2.20 -2.88 -18.44
CA SER A 147 -0.76 -3.12 -18.49
C SER A 147 -0.05 -2.27 -19.53
N GLU A 148 -0.78 -1.77 -20.53
CA GLU A 148 -0.29 -0.81 -21.53
C GLU A 148 0.10 0.55 -20.95
N GLN A 149 -0.37 0.88 -19.73
CA GLN A 149 0.01 2.09 -19.00
C GLN A 149 1.29 1.92 -18.18
N ARG A 150 1.85 0.70 -18.14
CA ARG A 150 3.03 0.39 -17.33
C ARG A 150 4.29 0.61 -18.14
N THR A 151 5.25 1.24 -17.49
CA THR A 151 6.59 1.54 -18.00
C THR A 151 7.61 0.55 -17.45
N PRO A 152 8.84 0.53 -17.98
CA PRO A 152 9.95 -0.20 -17.36
C PRO A 152 10.16 0.16 -15.88
N PHE A 153 9.89 1.41 -15.49
CA PHE A 153 10.02 1.85 -14.10
C PHE A 153 9.08 1.11 -13.15
N ASP A 154 7.81 0.92 -13.52
CA ASP A 154 6.83 0.23 -12.67
C ASP A 154 7.33 -1.17 -12.26
N TYR A 155 7.87 -1.92 -13.23
CA TYR A 155 8.40 -3.26 -13.00
C TYR A 155 9.70 -3.24 -12.19
N ALA A 156 10.59 -2.28 -12.47
CA ALA A 156 11.83 -2.12 -11.71
C ALA A 156 11.56 -1.74 -10.23
N LEU A 157 10.56 -0.89 -9.98
CA LEU A 157 10.11 -0.55 -8.62
C LEU A 157 9.56 -1.79 -7.90
N SER A 158 8.73 -2.58 -8.57
CA SER A 158 8.27 -3.88 -8.03
C SER A 158 9.43 -4.78 -7.64
N ASP A 159 10.42 -4.95 -8.52
CA ASP A 159 11.57 -5.83 -8.25
C ASP A 159 12.44 -5.29 -7.11
N LEU A 160 12.65 -3.97 -7.04
CA LEU A 160 13.32 -3.32 -5.92
C LEU A 160 12.61 -3.59 -4.59
N LEU A 161 11.30 -3.37 -4.54
CA LEU A 161 10.47 -3.59 -3.34
C LEU A 161 10.50 -5.05 -2.88
N LYS A 162 10.43 -6.01 -3.81
CA LYS A 162 10.58 -7.45 -3.52
C LYS A 162 11.98 -7.75 -2.98
N GLY A 163 13.00 -7.12 -3.56
CA GLY A 163 14.40 -7.24 -3.16
C GLY A 163 14.66 -6.86 -1.70
N LEU A 164 13.90 -5.91 -1.14
CA LEU A 164 14.04 -5.49 0.28
C LEU A 164 13.83 -6.64 1.27
N PHE A 165 13.09 -7.68 0.87
CA PHE A 165 12.74 -8.84 1.69
C PHE A 165 13.42 -10.14 1.23
N ASN A 166 14.31 -10.06 0.23
CA ASN A 166 15.07 -11.20 -0.26
C ASN A 166 16.55 -11.03 0.09
N PRO A 167 17.09 -11.76 1.09
CA PRO A 167 18.49 -11.65 1.49
C PRO A 167 19.51 -11.96 0.39
N SER A 168 19.10 -12.68 -0.66
CA SER A 168 19.94 -13.02 -1.81
C SER A 168 19.87 -11.99 -2.94
N ALA A 169 19.04 -10.95 -2.82
CA ALA A 169 18.90 -9.94 -3.85
C ALA A 169 20.13 -9.03 -3.93
N ASP A 170 20.57 -8.72 -5.15
CA ASP A 170 21.53 -7.66 -5.39
C ASP A 170 20.82 -6.31 -5.34
N LEU A 171 20.66 -5.79 -4.12
CA LEU A 171 19.91 -4.56 -3.88
C LEU A 171 20.54 -3.34 -4.56
N ALA A 172 21.87 -3.30 -4.69
CA ALA A 172 22.56 -2.21 -5.36
C ALA A 172 22.18 -2.16 -6.85
N ASN A 173 22.21 -3.31 -7.53
CA ASN A 173 21.75 -3.41 -8.91
C ASN A 173 20.25 -3.08 -9.06
N LEU A 174 19.39 -3.54 -8.13
CA LEU A 174 17.95 -3.21 -8.19
C LEU A 174 17.69 -1.71 -8.07
N ILE A 175 18.40 -1.00 -7.17
CA ILE A 175 18.33 0.45 -7.04
C ILE A 175 18.81 1.13 -8.33
N GLU A 176 19.94 0.67 -8.90
CA GLU A 176 20.46 1.19 -10.16
C GLU A 176 19.44 1.05 -11.29
N GLN A 177 18.83 -0.14 -11.45
CA GLN A 177 17.81 -0.38 -12.47
C GLN A 177 16.59 0.53 -12.29
N ALA A 178 16.15 0.75 -11.04
CA ALA A 178 15.04 1.64 -10.76
C ALA A 178 15.37 3.10 -11.15
N TYR A 179 16.59 3.58 -10.91
CA TYR A 179 17.02 4.90 -11.37
C TYR A 179 17.12 4.99 -12.91
N LEU A 180 17.69 3.98 -13.56
CA LEU A 180 17.86 3.97 -15.02
C LEU A 180 16.53 3.98 -15.77
N THR A 181 15.48 3.45 -15.16
CA THR A 181 14.14 3.36 -15.75
C THR A 181 13.25 4.56 -15.44
N CYS A 182 13.67 5.49 -14.57
CA CYS A 182 12.98 6.77 -14.33
C CYS A 182 13.07 7.70 -15.55
N ASN A 183 12.36 7.37 -16.62
CA ASN A 183 12.35 8.13 -17.87
C ASN A 183 10.99 8.82 -18.08
N PRO A 184 10.91 10.16 -18.07
CA PRO A 184 9.68 10.89 -18.38
C PRO A 184 9.09 10.54 -19.75
N ASP A 185 9.94 10.27 -20.74
CA ASP A 185 9.53 10.01 -22.13
C ASP A 185 8.80 8.67 -22.31
N ASP A 186 8.84 7.79 -21.31
CA ASP A 186 8.11 6.51 -21.33
C ASP A 186 6.61 6.68 -21.07
N TYR A 187 6.19 7.86 -20.58
CA TYR A 187 4.80 8.14 -20.23
C TYR A 187 4.10 8.88 -21.37
N ALA A 188 3.04 8.27 -21.90
CA ALA A 188 2.21 8.87 -22.94
C ALA A 188 1.19 9.90 -22.39
N ASP A 189 1.00 9.92 -21.07
CA ASP A 189 -0.01 10.69 -20.38
C ASP A 189 0.64 11.49 -19.24
N ASP A 190 0.46 12.81 -19.27
CA ASP A 190 1.06 13.74 -18.31
C ASP A 190 0.55 13.53 -16.87
N GLU A 191 -0.69 13.06 -16.69
CA GLU A 191 -1.28 12.77 -15.38
C GLU A 191 -0.65 11.52 -14.77
N ILE A 192 -0.42 10.49 -15.59
CA ILE A 192 0.30 9.28 -15.16
C ILE A 192 1.75 9.64 -14.79
N TYR A 193 2.42 10.43 -15.62
CA TYR A 193 3.77 10.93 -15.31
C TYR A 193 3.80 11.74 -14.00
N LEU A 194 2.83 12.64 -13.80
CA LEU A 194 2.74 13.45 -12.59
C LEU A 194 2.57 12.57 -11.34
N TYR A 195 1.69 11.57 -11.40
CA TYR A 195 1.51 10.58 -10.32
C TYR A 195 2.82 9.88 -9.99
N VAL A 196 3.50 9.28 -10.97
CA VAL A 196 4.72 8.50 -10.72
C VAL A 196 5.86 9.41 -10.24
N SER A 197 6.07 10.55 -10.88
CA SER A 197 7.16 11.47 -10.53
C SER A 197 7.03 12.08 -9.14
N ARG A 198 5.81 12.14 -8.58
CA ARG A 198 5.55 12.69 -7.24
C ARG A 198 5.36 11.64 -6.17
N LEU A 199 4.83 10.47 -6.48
CA LEU A 199 4.49 9.46 -5.48
C LEU A 199 5.43 8.24 -5.48
N GLU A 200 5.98 7.87 -6.63
CA GLU A 200 6.75 6.63 -6.78
C GLU A 200 8.26 6.86 -6.96
N TRP A 201 8.66 7.81 -7.81
CA TRP A 201 10.09 8.15 -7.98
C TRP A 201 10.77 8.58 -6.67
N PRO A 202 10.11 9.37 -5.80
CA PRO A 202 10.73 9.75 -4.52
C PRO A 202 10.97 8.56 -3.58
N LEU A 203 10.40 7.38 -3.83
CA LEU A 203 10.67 6.18 -3.04
C LEU A 203 12.09 5.67 -3.21
N ILE A 204 12.68 5.79 -4.42
CA ILE A 204 14.05 5.31 -4.67
C ILE A 204 15.07 5.98 -3.74
N PRO A 205 15.20 7.32 -3.66
CA PRO A 205 16.18 7.94 -2.76
C PRO A 205 15.91 7.62 -1.28
N VAL A 206 14.65 7.41 -0.87
CA VAL A 206 14.33 6.97 0.50
C VAL A 206 14.88 5.55 0.74
N ILE A 207 14.64 4.61 -0.18
CA ILE A 207 15.17 3.24 -0.10
C ILE A 207 16.69 3.26 -0.12
N THR A 208 17.32 3.99 -1.05
CA THR A 208 18.78 4.14 -1.15
C THR A 208 19.37 4.58 0.18
N ALA A 209 18.79 5.59 0.83
CA ALA A 209 19.29 6.09 2.10
C ALA A 209 19.13 5.08 3.26
N ILE A 210 18.00 4.35 3.31
CA ILE A 210 17.80 3.29 4.32
C ILE A 210 18.92 2.24 4.24
N PHE A 211 19.29 1.83 3.03
CA PHE A 211 20.27 0.75 2.83
C PHE A 211 21.71 1.24 2.66
N THR A 212 21.95 2.55 2.77
CA THR A 212 23.30 3.13 2.87
C THR A 212 23.78 3.13 4.32
N ASP A 213 25.07 2.84 4.53
CA ASP A 213 25.69 2.89 5.85
C ASP A 213 25.64 4.30 6.44
N ASN A 214 25.17 4.41 7.68
CA ASN A 214 24.95 5.69 8.39
C ASN A 214 24.01 6.67 7.66
N GLY A 215 23.13 6.19 6.79
CA GLY A 215 22.22 6.99 5.97
C GLY A 215 21.00 7.59 6.68
N GLU A 216 20.95 7.68 8.00
CA GLU A 216 19.76 8.19 8.73
C GLU A 216 19.46 9.66 8.39
N GLN A 217 20.51 10.47 8.18
CA GLN A 217 20.36 11.87 7.80
C GLN A 217 19.80 11.99 6.37
N GLU A 218 20.37 11.25 5.43
CA GLU A 218 19.93 11.19 4.03
C GLU A 218 18.50 10.64 3.94
N TYR A 219 18.15 9.67 4.79
CA TYR A 219 16.81 9.10 4.87
C TYR A 219 15.80 10.17 5.23
N ASN A 220 16.07 10.97 6.27
CA ASN A 220 15.17 12.05 6.67
C ASN A 220 15.07 13.15 5.62
N GLN A 221 16.17 13.49 4.94
CA GLN A 221 16.14 14.45 3.82
C GLN A 221 15.33 13.92 2.61
N ALA A 222 15.44 12.63 2.31
CA ALA A 222 14.67 12.00 1.24
C ALA A 222 13.18 11.90 1.60
N MET A 223 12.87 11.54 2.85
CA MET A 223 11.49 11.51 3.37
C MET A 223 10.84 12.89 3.31
N GLU A 224 11.54 13.95 3.71
CA GLU A 224 11.03 15.32 3.62
C GLU A 224 10.65 15.69 2.18
N LYS A 225 11.54 15.42 1.22
CA LYS A 225 11.28 15.67 -0.21
C LYS A 225 10.10 14.85 -0.73
N ALA A 226 10.02 13.58 -0.36
CA ALA A 226 8.93 12.70 -0.78
C ALA A 226 7.58 13.13 -0.19
N LEU A 227 7.54 13.59 1.06
CA LEU A 227 6.33 14.12 1.69
C LEU A 227 5.87 15.44 1.06
N LEU A 228 6.81 16.31 0.67
CA LEU A 228 6.49 17.52 -0.09
C LEU A 228 5.95 17.19 -1.48
N ALA A 229 6.52 16.19 -2.17
CA ALA A 229 6.02 15.74 -3.46
C ALA A 229 4.62 15.09 -3.36
N HIS A 230 4.37 14.31 -2.30
CA HIS A 230 3.03 13.79 -2.00
C HIS A 230 2.02 14.92 -1.80
N LYS A 231 2.39 15.96 -1.03
CA LYS A 231 1.55 17.15 -0.87
C LYS A 231 1.30 17.83 -2.21
N GLU A 232 2.34 18.04 -3.02
CA GLU A 232 2.20 18.68 -4.35
C GLU A 232 1.20 17.93 -5.25
N TYR A 233 1.18 16.60 -5.21
CA TYR A 233 0.28 15.80 -6.03
C TYR A 233 -1.20 15.88 -5.58
N TYR A 234 -1.46 15.88 -4.28
CA TYR A 234 -2.84 15.81 -3.75
C TYR A 234 -3.42 17.17 -3.32
N ASP A 235 -2.59 18.19 -3.11
CA ASP A 235 -3.02 19.53 -2.67
C ASP A 235 -3.46 20.39 -3.87
N ASN A 236 -4.51 19.93 -4.55
CA ASN A 236 -5.16 20.63 -5.65
C ASN A 236 -6.66 20.27 -5.74
N GLU A 237 -7.40 21.06 -6.52
CA GLU A 237 -8.86 20.93 -6.66
C GLU A 237 -9.31 19.57 -7.20
N ASP A 238 -8.53 18.94 -8.08
CA ASP A 238 -8.87 17.63 -8.68
C ASP A 238 -8.79 16.48 -7.67
N HIS A 239 -8.04 16.67 -6.59
CA HIS A 239 -7.78 15.69 -5.54
C HIS A 239 -8.38 16.10 -4.18
N GLU A 240 -9.22 17.13 -4.15
CA GLU A 240 -9.81 17.61 -2.90
C GLU A 240 -10.65 16.51 -2.23
N GLY A 241 -10.25 16.13 -1.02
CA GLY A 241 -10.90 15.07 -0.25
C GLY A 241 -10.61 13.64 -0.74
N ALA A 242 -9.64 13.44 -1.63
CA ALA A 242 -9.19 12.11 -2.04
C ALA A 242 -8.55 11.38 -0.85
N ASN A 243 -9.15 10.27 -0.43
CA ASN A 243 -8.71 9.51 0.75
C ASN A 243 -7.29 8.94 0.59
N GLU A 244 -6.85 8.70 -0.65
CA GLU A 244 -5.51 8.26 -1.01
C GLU A 244 -4.43 9.30 -0.62
N GLY A 245 -4.79 10.59 -0.57
CA GLY A 245 -3.90 11.67 -0.16
C GLY A 245 -3.71 11.79 1.35
N ALA A 246 -4.56 11.13 2.14
CA ALA A 246 -4.60 11.26 3.59
C ALA A 246 -3.35 10.69 4.29
N ILE A 247 -2.93 9.49 3.89
CA ILE A 247 -1.77 8.78 4.44
C ILE A 247 -0.95 8.21 3.27
N PRO A 248 0.31 8.64 3.07
CA PRO A 248 1.19 8.09 2.05
C PRO A 248 1.62 6.68 2.44
N LEU A 249 0.88 5.66 1.99
CA LEU A 249 1.08 4.26 2.40
C LEU A 249 2.50 3.78 2.09
N ALA A 250 3.06 4.14 0.94
CA ALA A 250 4.42 3.80 0.55
C ALA A 250 5.47 4.37 1.52
N LEU A 251 5.39 5.67 1.84
CA LEU A 251 6.31 6.32 2.77
C LEU A 251 6.14 5.83 4.20
N THR A 252 4.91 5.50 4.59
CA THR A 252 4.61 4.89 5.89
C THR A 252 5.26 3.52 6.01
N ALA A 253 5.13 2.67 4.99
CA ALA A 253 5.78 1.36 4.92
C ALA A 253 7.32 1.47 4.91
N LEU A 254 7.89 2.45 4.21
CA LEU A 254 9.34 2.68 4.22
C LEU A 254 9.85 3.21 5.57
N ALA A 255 9.09 4.05 6.27
CA ALA A 255 9.45 4.50 7.62
C ALA A 255 9.47 3.33 8.62
N ILE A 256 8.53 2.40 8.47
CA ILE A 256 8.52 1.12 9.17
C ILE A 256 9.79 0.30 8.88
N ILE A 257 10.14 0.12 7.60
CA ILE A 257 11.33 -0.65 7.21
C ILE A 257 12.61 0.01 7.75
N ALA A 258 12.72 1.34 7.64
CA ALA A 258 13.86 2.10 8.14
C ALA A 258 14.10 1.85 9.63
N LYS A 259 13.02 1.87 10.41
CA LYS A 259 13.07 1.56 11.84
C LYS A 259 13.41 0.09 12.11
N ASP A 260 12.70 -0.84 11.47
CA ASP A 260 12.84 -2.27 11.78
C ASP A 260 14.21 -2.83 11.38
N VAL A 261 14.82 -2.32 10.28
CA VAL A 261 16.09 -2.82 9.75
C VAL A 261 17.30 -2.05 10.29
N LYS A 262 17.21 -0.72 10.45
CA LYS A 262 18.35 0.13 10.83
C LYS A 262 18.18 0.85 12.16
N GLY A 263 16.99 0.84 12.74
CA GLY A 263 16.67 1.65 13.93
C GLY A 263 16.55 3.15 13.65
N TYR A 264 16.46 3.55 12.38
CA TYR A 264 16.35 4.95 12.00
C TYR A 264 15.04 5.56 12.51
N LYS A 265 15.11 6.82 12.92
CA LYS A 265 13.96 7.60 13.35
C LYS A 265 13.52 8.54 12.25
N LEU A 266 12.21 8.58 12.00
CA LEU A 266 11.61 9.65 11.21
C LEU A 266 11.54 10.91 12.08
N THR A 267 12.44 11.86 11.83
CA THR A 267 12.56 13.14 12.57
C THR A 267 11.87 14.30 11.85
N VAL A 268 11.46 14.10 10.59
CA VAL A 268 10.70 15.09 9.82
C VAL A 268 9.31 15.27 10.47
N GLU A 269 9.07 16.44 11.05
CA GLU A 269 7.74 16.81 11.54
C GLU A 269 6.74 16.89 10.38
N ASN A 270 5.73 16.03 10.38
CA ASN A 270 4.75 15.93 9.30
C ASN A 270 3.37 15.53 9.82
N GLY A 271 2.32 15.98 9.13
CA GLY A 271 0.92 15.64 9.43
C GLY A 271 0.39 14.41 8.70
N TYR A 272 1.25 13.65 8.00
CA TYR A 272 0.83 12.58 7.07
C TYR A 272 1.07 11.17 7.60
N ILE A 273 2.20 10.94 8.28
CA ILE A 273 2.64 9.62 8.75
C ILE A 273 2.47 9.57 10.27
N PRO A 274 1.41 8.91 10.77
CA PRO A 274 1.20 8.77 12.20
C PRO A 274 2.32 7.95 12.87
N ALA A 275 2.89 8.48 13.94
CA ALA A 275 3.94 7.78 14.70
C ALA A 275 3.50 6.42 15.24
N TRP A 276 2.22 6.25 15.58
CA TRP A 276 1.67 4.99 16.12
C TRP A 276 1.69 3.82 15.12
N LEU A 277 1.80 4.09 13.81
CA LEU A 277 2.00 3.06 12.78
C LEU A 277 3.46 2.57 12.73
N ILE A 278 4.42 3.43 13.09
CA ILE A 278 5.85 3.11 13.16
C ILE A 278 6.20 2.47 14.51
N ASP A 279 5.70 3.07 15.60
CA ASP A 279 5.88 2.67 16.99
C ASP A 279 4.71 1.79 17.44
N VAL A 280 4.59 0.63 16.79
CA VAL A 280 3.49 -0.33 16.96
C VAL A 280 3.18 -0.57 18.43
N THR A 281 2.09 0.03 18.89
CA THR A 281 1.49 -0.18 20.21
C THR A 281 -0.01 -0.40 19.99
N PRO A 282 -0.42 -1.57 19.42
CA PRO A 282 -1.79 -1.79 18.99
C PRO A 282 -2.71 -1.78 20.22
N PRO A 283 -3.87 -1.11 20.14
CA PRO A 283 -4.88 -1.21 21.17
C PRO A 283 -5.45 -2.64 21.22
N THR A 284 -5.83 -3.10 22.40
CA THR A 284 -6.61 -4.33 22.56
C THR A 284 -8.04 -4.12 22.10
N ASP A 285 -8.69 -5.17 21.60
CA ASP A 285 -10.10 -5.17 21.21
C ASP A 285 -11.01 -4.58 22.32
N PRO A 286 -11.80 -3.53 22.02
CA PRO A 286 -12.82 -3.05 22.94
C PRO A 286 -13.99 -4.04 22.94
N ASN A 287 -13.94 -5.04 23.84
CA ASN A 287 -15.02 -6.00 24.14
C ASN A 287 -16.45 -5.48 23.88
#